data_AF-A0AAP1WEM9-F1
#
_entry.id   AF-A0AAP1WEM9-F1
#
_cell.length_a   1.000
_cell.length_b   1.000
_cell.length_c   1.000
_cell.angle_alpha   90.00
_cell.angle_beta   90.00
_cell.angle_gamma   90.00
#
_symmetry.space_group_name_H-M   'P 1'
#
loop_
_entity.id
_entity.type
_entity.pdbx_description
1 polymer ?
#
loop_
_entity_poly.entity_id
_entity_poly.type
_entity_poly.pdbx_seq_one_letter_code
_entity_poly.pdbx_strand_id
1 'polypeptide(L)'
;LSHSAIVAFHSRYKYQLLAHSPEHYRSLGRLLGEAGHYQPEALGTRYFGELMQGLRRCATRGSHGNVLLHLSGYLKRDLATEDRRELRE
;
A
#
# COMPACT_ATOMS: atom_id res chain seq x y z
N LEU A 1 -5.81 9.39 -18.61
CA LEU A 1 -5.23 9.12 -17.25
C LEU A 1 -3.87 9.82 -17.16
N SER A 2 -3.23 9.95 -15.99
CA SER A 2 -1.83 10.40 -15.91
C SER A 2 -1.02 9.55 -14.93
N HIS A 3 0.28 9.43 -15.14
CA HIS A 3 1.17 8.71 -14.21
C HIS A 3 1.09 9.26 -12.79
N SER A 4 1.14 10.59 -12.65
CA SER A 4 1.06 11.27 -11.35
C SER A 4 -0.25 10.99 -10.63
N ALA A 5 -1.38 10.97 -11.35
CA ALA A 5 -2.69 10.66 -10.77
C ALA A 5 -2.76 9.20 -10.27
N ILE A 6 -2.20 8.25 -11.02
CA ILE A 6 -2.15 6.83 -10.61
C ILE A 6 -1.26 6.65 -9.37
N VAL A 7 -0.08 7.28 -9.36
CA VAL A 7 0.83 7.25 -8.20
C VAL A 7 0.22 7.92 -6.96
N ALA A 8 -0.48 9.04 -7.15
CA ALA A 8 -1.20 9.72 -6.06
C ALA A 8 -2.33 8.84 -5.51
N PHE A 9 -3.09 8.19 -6.39
CA PHE A 9 -4.12 7.22 -5.99
C PHE A 9 -3.50 6.07 -5.19
N HIS A 10 -2.43 5.46 -5.70
CA HIS A 10 -1.73 4.38 -5.00
C HIS A 10 -1.25 4.83 -3.62
N SER A 11 -0.61 5.99 -3.53
CA SER A 11 -0.09 6.52 -2.27
C SER A 11 -1.16 6.64 -1.19
N ARG A 12 -2.40 6.99 -1.58
CA ARG A 12 -3.56 7.07 -0.70
C ARG A 12 -4.07 5.70 -0.24
N TYR A 13 -4.14 4.71 -1.14
CA TYR A 13 -4.81 3.43 -0.89
C TYR A 13 -3.87 2.23 -0.66
N LYS A 14 -2.55 2.42 -0.76
CA LYS A 14 -1.58 1.32 -0.66
C LYS A 14 -1.65 0.55 0.65
N TYR A 15 -2.03 1.18 1.77
CA TYR A 15 -2.17 0.48 3.05
C TYR A 15 -3.45 -0.35 3.16
N GLN A 16 -4.53 0.07 2.49
CA GLN A 16 -5.69 -0.79 2.28
C GLN A 16 -5.28 -2.01 1.46
N LEU A 17 -4.55 -1.81 0.36
CA LEU A 17 -4.03 -2.93 -0.42
C LEU A 17 -3.09 -3.83 0.40
N LEU A 18 -2.23 -3.26 1.25
CA LEU A 18 -1.34 -4.04 2.13
C LEU A 18 -2.13 -4.93 3.10
N ALA A 19 -3.24 -4.42 3.66
CA ALA A 19 -4.11 -5.20 4.54
C ALA A 19 -4.78 -6.38 3.83
N HIS A 20 -5.15 -6.21 2.55
CA HIS A 20 -5.82 -7.24 1.76
C HIS A 20 -4.84 -8.22 1.09
N SER A 21 -3.70 -7.71 0.60
CA SER A 21 -2.70 -8.51 -0.11
C SER A 21 -1.31 -7.84 -0.13
N PRO A 22 -0.39 -8.26 0.76
CA PRO A 22 1.01 -7.83 0.74
C PRO A 22 1.77 -8.19 -0.54
N GLU A 23 1.30 -9.21 -1.26
CA GLU A 23 1.80 -9.61 -2.58
C GLU A 23 1.50 -8.53 -3.63
N HIS A 24 0.22 -8.14 -3.76
CA HIS A 24 -0.18 -7.11 -4.73
C HIS A 24 0.37 -5.74 -4.35
N TYR A 25 0.48 -5.43 -3.06
CA TYR A 25 1.16 -4.22 -2.59
C TYR A 25 2.58 -4.10 -3.17
N ARG A 26 3.37 -5.18 -3.11
CA ARG A 26 4.73 -5.22 -3.65
C ARG A 26 4.74 -5.22 -5.18
N SER A 27 3.84 -5.97 -5.82
CA SER A 27 3.73 -6.00 -7.29
C SER A 27 3.43 -4.61 -7.85
N LEU A 28 2.38 -3.97 -7.33
CA LEU A 28 1.95 -2.66 -7.80
C LEU A 28 2.96 -1.57 -7.46
N GLY A 29 3.66 -1.65 -6.33
CA GLY A 29 4.78 -0.75 -6.02
C GLY A 29 5.89 -0.83 -7.07
N ARG A 30 6.26 -2.04 -7.51
CA ARG A 30 7.25 -2.24 -8.59
C ARG A 30 6.73 -1.71 -9.92
N LEU A 31 5.49 -2.04 -10.29
CA LEU A 31 4.86 -1.56 -11.51
C LEU A 31 4.90 -0.02 -11.62
N LEU A 32 4.63 0.68 -10.51
CA LEU A 32 4.68 2.14 -10.47
C LEU A 32 6.11 2.70 -10.48
N GLY A 33 7.10 1.95 -10.00
CA GLY A 33 8.51 2.30 -10.17
C GLY A 33 8.95 2.31 -11.64
N GLU A 34 8.31 1.50 -12.47
CA GLU A 34 8.55 1.41 -13.92
C GLU A 34 7.53 2.22 -14.75
N ALA A 35 6.70 3.04 -14.11
CA ALA A 35 5.57 3.75 -14.72
C ALA A 35 5.96 4.54 -15.99
N GLY A 36 7.15 5.13 -16.01
CA GLY A 36 7.65 5.91 -17.15
C GLY A 36 7.85 5.12 -18.45
N HIS A 37 7.88 3.78 -18.40
CA HIS A 37 7.97 2.92 -19.58
C HIS A 37 6.60 2.63 -20.23
N TYR A 38 5.51 3.04 -19.62
CA TYR A 38 4.15 2.74 -20.08
C TYR A 38 3.39 4.00 -20.43
N GLN A 39 2.50 3.93 -21.42
CA GLN A 39 1.50 4.99 -21.62
C GLN A 39 0.50 5.00 -20.43
N PRO A 40 0.01 6.18 -19.99
CA PRO A 40 -0.85 6.28 -18.80
C PRO A 40 -2.08 5.37 -18.84
N GLU A 41 -2.70 5.22 -20.01
CA GLU A 41 -3.89 4.40 -20.22
C GLU A 41 -3.57 2.91 -20.04
N ALA A 42 -2.47 2.44 -20.64
CA ALA A 42 -2.03 1.05 -20.51
C ALA A 42 -1.61 0.72 -19.07
N LEU A 43 -0.88 1.65 -18.42
CA LEU A 43 -0.53 1.52 -17.01
C LEU A 43 -1.78 1.47 -16.13
N GLY A 44 -2.75 2.36 -16.38
CA GLY A 44 -4.00 2.41 -15.63
C GLY A 44 -4.78 1.10 -15.71
N THR A 45 -4.98 0.56 -16.91
CA THR A 45 -5.67 -0.72 -17.11
C THR A 45 -5.03 -1.85 -16.31
N ARG A 46 -3.69 -1.96 -16.37
CA ARG A 46 -2.96 -2.98 -15.61
C ARG A 46 -3.02 -2.74 -14.10
N TYR A 47 -2.75 -1.51 -13.66
CA TYR A 47 -2.71 -1.11 -12.26
C TYR A 47 -4.06 -1.37 -11.57
N PHE A 48 -5.16 -0.88 -12.14
CA PHE A 48 -6.49 -1.05 -11.52
C PHE A 48 -6.97 -2.51 -11.59
N GLY A 49 -6.63 -3.24 -12.65
CA GLY A 49 -6.90 -4.68 -12.75
C GLY A 49 -6.21 -5.49 -11.64
N GLU A 50 -4.91 -5.28 -11.43
CA GLU A 50 -4.16 -5.93 -10.34
C GLU A 50 -4.63 -5.44 -8.95
N LEU A 51 -4.96 -4.16 -8.80
CA LEU A 51 -5.48 -3.61 -7.55
C LEU A 51 -6.78 -4.30 -7.14
N MET A 52 -7.73 -4.44 -8.07
CA MET A 52 -9.01 -5.10 -7.79
C MET A 52 -8.82 -6.58 -7.47
N GLN A 53 -7.89 -7.27 -8.14
CA GLN A 53 -7.54 -8.65 -7.78
C GLN A 53 -7.02 -8.76 -6.33
N GLY A 54 -6.18 -7.82 -5.90
CA GLY A 54 -5.70 -7.74 -4.53
C GLY A 54 -6.83 -7.47 -3.53
N LEU A 55 -7.70 -6.49 -3.82
CA LEU A 55 -8.78 -6.09 -2.91
C LEU A 55 -9.93 -7.09 -2.79
N ARG A 56 -10.07 -8.04 -3.74
CA ARG A 56 -11.04 -9.16 -3.62
C ARG A 56 -10.75 -10.08 -2.43
N ARG A 57 -9.51 -10.13 -1.94
CA ARG A 57 -9.16 -10.91 -0.74
C ARG A 57 -9.65 -10.15 0.50
N CYS A 58 -10.30 -10.82 1.44
CA CYS A 58 -10.74 -10.18 2.68
C CYS A 58 -9.53 -9.93 3.59
N ALA A 59 -9.39 -8.71 4.10
CA ALA A 59 -8.43 -8.42 5.16
C ALA A 59 -8.89 -9.07 6.48
N THR A 60 -7.93 -9.40 7.33
CA THR A 60 -8.20 -9.96 8.65
C THR A 60 -7.85 -8.93 9.72
N ARG A 61 -8.32 -9.13 10.96
CA ARG A 61 -7.91 -8.30 12.09
C ARG A 61 -6.37 -8.27 12.24
N GLY A 62 -5.72 -9.41 12.03
CA GLY A 62 -4.26 -9.53 12.07
C GLY A 62 -3.57 -8.74 10.95
N SER A 63 -4.09 -8.77 9.71
CA SER A 63 -3.49 -7.99 8.63
C SER A 63 -3.69 -6.49 8.80
N HIS A 64 -4.83 -6.04 9.34
CA HIS A 64 -5.02 -4.66 9.75
C HIS A 64 -4.05 -4.25 10.86
N GLY A 65 -3.85 -5.10 11.88
CA GLY A 65 -2.85 -4.89 12.93
C GLY A 65 -1.44 -4.72 12.38
N ASN A 66 -1.03 -5.59 11.44
CA ASN A 66 0.26 -5.48 10.77
C ASN A 66 0.43 -4.16 10.01
N VAL A 67 -0.64 -3.66 9.37
CA VAL A 67 -0.64 -2.35 8.70
C VAL A 67 -0.50 -1.21 9.70
N LEU A 68 -1.22 -1.24 10.82
CA LEU A 68 -1.09 -0.24 11.88
C LEU A 68 0.32 -0.21 12.47
N LEU A 69 0.91 -1.38 12.72
CA LEU A 69 2.30 -1.49 13.18
C LEU A 69 3.30 -0.96 12.13
N HIS A 70 3.04 -1.18 10.84
CA HIS A 70 3.84 -0.57 9.79
C HIS A 70 3.73 0.95 9.80
N LEU A 71 2.51 1.49 9.99
CA LEU A 71 2.26 2.93 10.03
C LEU A 71 2.88 3.61 11.26
N SER A 72 2.94 2.93 12.41
CA SER A 72 3.60 3.47 13.61
C SER A 72 5.09 3.75 13.38
N GLY A 73 5.71 3.07 12.41
CA GLY A 73 7.07 3.37 11.95
C GLY A 73 7.25 4.79 11.40
N TYR A 74 6.21 5.41 10.84
CA TYR A 74 6.24 6.82 10.43
C TYR A 74 6.21 7.77 11.61
N LEU A 75 5.53 7.38 12.69
CA LEU A 75 5.41 8.15 13.93
C LEU A 75 6.58 7.89 14.90
N LYS A 76 7.60 7.15 14.48
CA LYS A 76 8.69 6.73 15.37
C LYS A 76 9.43 7.90 16.03
N ARG A 77 9.39 9.10 15.45
CA ARG A 77 10.03 10.31 16.02
C ARG A 77 9.10 11.06 16.97
N ASP A 78 7.80 10.81 16.88
CA ASP A 78 6.76 11.49 17.64
C ASP A 78 6.27 10.65 18.83
N LEU A 79 6.60 9.35 18.86
CA LEU A 79 6.30 8.44 19.97
C LEU A 79 7.43 8.44 21.00
N ALA A 80 7.10 8.34 22.30
CA ALA A 80 8.10 8.05 23.32
C ALA A 80 8.62 6.61 23.18
N THR A 81 9.75 6.29 23.82
CA THR A 81 10.28 4.92 23.78
C THR A 81 9.33 3.92 24.42
N GLU A 82 8.64 4.32 25.48
CA GLU A 82 7.66 3.48 26.18
C GLU A 82 6.44 3.18 25.29
N ASP A 83 5.84 4.20 24.66
CA ASP A 83 4.71 4.03 23.74
C ASP A 83 5.05 3.09 22.56
N ARG A 84 6.28 3.19 22.04
CA ARG A 84 6.76 2.28 20.97
C ARG A 84 6.87 0.84 21.44
N ARG A 85 7.13 0.61 22.72
CA ARG A 85 7.23 -0.71 23.32
C ARG A 85 5.84 -1.30 23.53
N GLU A 86 4.92 -0.53 24.09
CA GLU A 86 3.52 -0.93 24.31
C GLU A 86 2.83 -1.35 23.00
N LEU A 87 3.10 -0.64 21.88
CA LEU A 87 2.58 -1.02 20.55
C LEU A 87 3.06 -2.39 20.01
N ARG A 88 4.06 -3.02 20.65
CA ARG A 88 4.65 -4.30 20.24
C ARG A 88 4.40 -5.43 21.24
N GLU A 89 3.81 -5.12 22.39
CA GLU A 89 3.38 -6.08 23.41
C GLU A 89 2.04 -6.72 23.02
#